data_AF-A0A6H1ZG45-F1
#
_entry.id   AF-A0A6H1ZG45-F1
#
_cell.length_a   1.000
_cell.length_b   1.000
_cell.length_c   1.000
_cell.angle_alpha   90.00
_cell.angle_beta   90.00
_cell.angle_gamma   90.00
#
_symmetry.space_group_name_H-M   'P 1'
#
loop_
_entity.id
_entity.type
_entity.pdbx_description
1 polymer ?
#
loop_
_entity_poly.entity_id
_entity_poly.type
_entity_poly.pdbx_seq_one_letter_code
_entity_poly.pdbx_strand_id
1 'polypeptide(L)'
;MIKEWQTDGIFLWLNEEVCLFQQYNTQFYTLGPTGTGNCGLLSDCFKTQIATAAAAAAATITVDDDDDITNGDYIGIQLDGGTIQWTTVNGVPAANVVTLTAVLTGAAAVDNYVFTYTNKISRPLKITEARVRDTDDVDTPLRIVTSRNEFMSQADKETTGRVLDVHYNPDITDGQLYTWPVCGTTDITDRIIMTVQRVIEDFDASTNNFDGPPEALRALVWGLAAEIGPEYGVDVVSGKGTIVSVNAEKYYNRLKRYYRQYDPVQIRP
;
A
#
# COMPACT_ATOMS: atom_id res chain seq x y z
N MET A 1 -20.50 15.57 -1.45
CA MET A 1 -20.65 14.73 -0.23
C MET A 1 -19.37 14.19 0.46
N ILE A 2 -18.67 13.14 -0.01
CA ILE A 2 -17.62 12.45 0.82
C ILE A 2 -16.43 13.37 1.16
N LYS A 3 -15.96 14.15 0.20
CA LYS A 3 -14.90 15.15 0.39
C LYS A 3 -15.32 16.30 1.34
N GLU A 4 -16.61 16.60 1.40
CA GLU A 4 -17.18 17.60 2.31
C GLU A 4 -17.19 17.07 3.76
N TRP A 5 -17.53 15.80 3.95
CA TRP A 5 -17.50 15.16 5.27
C TRP A 5 -16.08 15.03 5.85
N GLN A 6 -15.07 14.86 4.99
CA GLN A 6 -13.66 14.95 5.39
C GLN A 6 -13.31 16.34 5.91
N THR A 7 -13.89 17.39 5.32
CA THR A 7 -13.70 18.79 5.76
C THR A 7 -14.38 19.06 7.12
N ASP A 8 -15.50 18.39 7.40
CA ASP A 8 -16.26 18.49 8.66
C ASP A 8 -15.63 17.74 9.86
N GLY A 9 -14.45 17.17 9.67
CA GLY A 9 -13.72 16.42 10.69
C GLY A 9 -14.27 15.01 10.93
N ILE A 10 -14.96 14.41 9.95
CA ILE A 10 -15.13 12.95 9.91
C ILE A 10 -13.90 12.39 9.23
N PHE A 11 -12.98 11.92 10.06
CA PHE A 11 -11.72 11.32 9.66
C PHE A 11 -11.92 9.95 9.02
N LEU A 12 -12.31 9.98 7.75
CA LEU A 12 -12.46 8.81 6.88
C LEU A 12 -11.09 8.44 6.28
N TRP A 13 -10.16 7.99 7.12
CA TRP A 13 -8.95 7.30 6.67
C TRP A 13 -8.98 5.86 7.16
N LEU A 14 -8.34 4.99 6.39
CA LEU A 14 -8.15 3.60 6.73
C LEU A 14 -6.67 3.38 7.02
N ASN A 15 -6.40 2.63 8.09
CA ASN A 15 -5.06 2.14 8.36
C ASN A 15 -4.89 0.82 7.61
N GLU A 16 -3.80 0.70 6.87
CA GLU A 16 -3.49 -0.49 6.10
C GLU A 16 -2.01 -0.83 6.25
N GLU A 17 -1.70 -2.11 6.29
CA GLU A 17 -0.32 -2.58 6.32
C GLU A 17 0.16 -2.85 4.90
N VAL A 18 1.32 -2.27 4.57
CA VAL A 18 1.95 -2.38 3.26
C VAL A 18 3.37 -2.90 3.37
N CYS A 19 3.85 -3.54 2.32
CA CYS A 19 5.18 -4.11 2.22
C CYS A 19 5.92 -3.50 1.04
N LEU A 20 7.03 -2.83 1.34
CA LEU A 20 7.95 -2.25 0.37
C LEU A 20 9.17 -3.16 0.22
N PHE A 21 9.47 -3.55 -1.02
CA PHE A 21 10.66 -4.32 -1.33
C PHE A 21 11.83 -3.40 -1.67
N GLN A 22 12.95 -3.58 -0.96
CA GLN A 22 14.10 -2.71 -1.10
C GLN A 22 14.87 -2.99 -2.40
N GLN A 23 15.56 -1.97 -2.89
CA GLN A 23 16.46 -2.04 -4.03
C GLN A 23 17.84 -1.56 -3.62
N TYR A 24 18.86 -2.23 -4.13
CA TYR A 24 20.26 -1.88 -3.87
C TYR A 24 20.51 -0.41 -4.16
N ASN A 25 21.16 0.27 -3.22
CA ASN A 25 21.61 1.66 -3.37
C ASN A 25 20.52 2.65 -3.80
N THR A 26 19.28 2.44 -3.35
CA THR A 26 18.15 3.31 -3.68
C THR A 26 17.84 4.26 -2.52
N GLN A 27 17.90 5.56 -2.79
CA GLN A 27 17.71 6.63 -1.78
C GLN A 27 16.24 6.95 -1.50
N PHE A 28 15.37 6.75 -2.49
CA PHE A 28 13.95 7.03 -2.35
C PHE A 28 13.09 6.09 -3.20
N TYR A 29 11.89 5.80 -2.71
CA TYR A 29 10.89 4.97 -3.35
C TYR A 29 9.64 5.81 -3.59
N THR A 30 9.04 5.68 -4.77
CA THR A 30 7.76 6.30 -5.09
C THR A 30 6.63 5.34 -4.74
N LEU A 31 5.77 5.77 -3.82
CA LEU A 31 4.65 5.02 -3.25
C LEU A 31 3.33 5.54 -3.78
N GLY A 32 2.54 4.70 -4.43
CA GLY A 32 1.26 5.07 -5.00
C GLY A 32 0.94 4.25 -6.25
N PRO A 33 -0.20 4.55 -6.91
CA PRO A 33 -0.69 3.74 -8.02
C PRO A 33 0.24 3.76 -9.24
N THR A 34 0.96 4.87 -9.46
CA THR A 34 1.95 5.01 -10.54
C THR A 34 3.39 4.87 -10.03
N GLY A 35 3.57 4.64 -8.73
CA GLY A 35 4.85 4.45 -8.08
C GLY A 35 5.65 3.27 -8.65
N THR A 36 6.97 3.43 -8.65
CA THR A 36 7.95 2.41 -9.05
C THR A 36 8.58 1.72 -7.84
N GLY A 37 8.15 2.07 -6.63
CA GLY A 37 8.76 1.59 -5.39
C GLY A 37 8.64 0.09 -5.12
N ASN A 38 7.93 -0.69 -5.94
CA ASN A 38 7.58 -2.09 -5.64
C ASN A 38 7.03 -2.24 -4.23
N CYS A 39 5.84 -1.66 -4.03
CA CYS A 39 5.16 -1.68 -2.74
C CYS A 39 3.74 -2.22 -2.96
N GLY A 40 3.43 -3.31 -2.25
CA GLY A 40 2.15 -3.98 -2.28
C GLY A 40 1.47 -4.00 -0.92
N LEU A 41 0.23 -4.49 -0.88
CA LEU A 41 -0.47 -4.77 0.38
C LEU A 41 0.24 -5.91 1.10
N LEU A 42 0.42 -5.82 2.42
CA LEU A 42 1.10 -6.88 3.17
C LEU A 42 0.38 -8.22 3.06
N SER A 43 -0.96 -8.22 2.98
CA SER A 43 -1.79 -9.42 2.81
C SER A 43 -1.64 -10.11 1.46
N ASP A 44 -0.98 -9.45 0.52
CA ASP A 44 -0.79 -9.84 -0.88
C ASP A 44 0.70 -9.85 -1.22
N CYS A 45 1.57 -9.95 -0.21
CA CYS A 45 3.02 -10.01 -0.40
C CYS A 45 3.54 -11.37 0.05
N PHE A 46 3.96 -12.18 -0.91
CA PHE A 46 4.43 -13.54 -0.67
C PHE A 46 5.91 -13.68 -0.98
N LYS A 47 6.52 -14.74 -0.44
CA LYS A 47 7.92 -15.10 -0.69
C LYS A 47 8.01 -16.61 -0.95
N THR A 48 8.89 -16.99 -1.87
CA THR A 48 9.32 -18.35 -2.15
C THR A 48 10.80 -18.31 -2.52
N GLN A 49 11.38 -19.44 -2.92
CA GLN A 49 12.79 -19.52 -3.33
C GLN A 49 12.92 -20.25 -4.67
N ILE A 50 14.07 -20.06 -5.32
CA ILE A 50 14.41 -20.77 -6.55
C ILE A 50 14.73 -22.23 -6.23
N ALA A 51 13.92 -23.16 -6.75
CA ALA A 51 14.11 -24.60 -6.61
C ALA A 51 15.22 -25.14 -7.53
N THR A 52 15.42 -24.51 -8.68
CA THR A 52 16.43 -24.92 -9.68
C THR A 52 17.07 -23.70 -10.30
N ALA A 53 18.40 -23.62 -10.27
CA ALA A 53 19.14 -22.48 -10.77
C ALA A 53 18.74 -22.12 -12.20
N ALA A 54 18.43 -20.85 -12.42
CA ALA A 54 18.07 -20.28 -13.71
C ALA A 54 19.23 -19.47 -14.27
N ALA A 55 19.57 -19.69 -15.54
CA ALA A 55 20.60 -18.93 -16.22
C ALA A 55 20.09 -17.53 -16.61
N ALA A 56 21.02 -16.61 -16.89
CA ALA A 56 20.68 -15.35 -17.55
C ALA A 56 19.92 -15.62 -18.87
N ALA A 57 19.02 -14.71 -19.23
CA ALA A 57 18.07 -14.81 -20.34
C ALA A 57 17.03 -15.93 -20.25
N ALA A 58 16.92 -16.65 -19.12
CA ALA A 58 15.81 -17.57 -18.91
C ALA A 58 14.46 -16.83 -18.91
N ALA A 59 13.48 -17.36 -19.64
CA ALA A 59 12.10 -16.85 -19.69
C ALA A 59 11.20 -17.53 -18.65
N THR A 60 11.72 -18.54 -17.96
CA THR A 60 11.01 -19.33 -16.95
C THR A 60 11.93 -19.59 -15.77
N ILE A 61 11.37 -19.61 -14.57
CA ILE A 61 12.05 -20.04 -13.35
C ILE A 61 11.29 -21.19 -12.72
N THR A 62 11.99 -22.05 -11.99
CA THR A 62 11.36 -23.07 -11.15
C THR A 62 11.50 -22.64 -9.70
N VAL A 63 10.38 -22.49 -9.02
CA VAL A 63 10.29 -22.07 -7.61
C VAL A 63 9.98 -23.26 -6.71
N ASP A 64 10.16 -23.11 -5.40
CA ASP A 64 9.80 -24.16 -4.45
C ASP A 64 8.27 -24.28 -4.27
N ASP A 65 7.56 -23.16 -4.40
CA ASP A 65 6.11 -23.05 -4.22
C ASP A 65 5.54 -21.96 -5.15
N ASP A 66 4.48 -22.29 -5.89
CA ASP A 66 3.73 -21.39 -6.78
C ASP A 66 2.25 -21.18 -6.36
N ASP A 67 1.83 -21.63 -5.18
CA ASP A 67 0.43 -21.59 -4.72
C ASP A 67 -0.15 -20.15 -4.67
N ASP A 68 0.67 -19.18 -4.25
CA ASP A 68 0.31 -17.75 -4.13
C ASP A 68 0.83 -16.91 -5.31
N ILE A 69 1.12 -17.53 -6.46
CA ILE A 69 1.59 -16.84 -7.66
C ILE A 69 0.55 -16.94 -8.77
N THR A 70 0.04 -15.80 -9.22
CA THR A 70 -0.99 -15.72 -10.26
C THR A 70 -0.51 -14.95 -11.49
N ASN A 71 -1.25 -15.14 -12.60
CA ASN A 71 -0.95 -14.45 -13.85
C ASN A 71 -1.11 -12.94 -13.69
N GLY A 72 -0.08 -12.18 -14.03
CA GLY A 72 -0.07 -10.72 -13.93
C GLY A 72 0.55 -10.17 -12.66
N ASP A 73 0.87 -11.01 -11.67
CA ASP A 73 1.52 -10.58 -10.44
C ASP A 73 2.88 -9.94 -10.73
N TYR A 74 3.22 -8.94 -9.92
CA TYR A 74 4.57 -8.40 -9.88
C TYR A 74 5.47 -9.39 -9.17
N ILE A 75 6.57 -9.74 -9.81
CA ILE A 75 7.53 -10.73 -9.30
C ILE A 75 8.94 -10.14 -9.26
N GLY A 76 9.58 -10.25 -8.10
CA GLY A 76 10.94 -9.84 -7.82
C GLY A 76 11.83 -11.06 -7.63
N ILE A 77 12.85 -11.22 -8.46
CA ILE A 77 13.78 -12.36 -8.41
C ILE A 77 15.15 -11.87 -7.95
N GLN A 78 15.68 -12.43 -6.86
CA GLN A 78 17.05 -12.19 -6.45
C GLN A 78 18.03 -12.84 -7.44
N LEU A 79 18.91 -12.01 -8.00
CA LEU A 79 19.99 -12.43 -8.89
C LEU A 79 21.29 -12.63 -8.11
N ASP A 80 22.17 -13.46 -8.65
CA ASP A 80 23.50 -13.74 -8.07
C ASP A 80 24.38 -12.49 -7.99
N GLY A 81 24.03 -11.45 -8.78
CA GLY A 81 24.68 -10.14 -8.77
C GLY A 81 24.33 -9.24 -7.58
N GLY A 82 23.51 -9.69 -6.63
CA GLY A 82 23.14 -8.92 -5.44
C GLY A 82 22.08 -7.84 -5.72
N THR A 83 21.25 -8.05 -6.74
CA THR A 83 20.11 -7.19 -7.10
C THR A 83 18.83 -8.00 -7.20
N ILE A 84 17.67 -7.34 -7.04
CA ILE A 84 16.36 -7.94 -7.32
C ILE A 84 15.88 -7.41 -8.66
N GLN A 85 15.64 -8.31 -9.61
CA GLN A 85 14.99 -7.98 -10.87
C GLN A 85 13.48 -8.05 -10.70
N TRP A 86 12.79 -6.96 -11.04
CA TRP A 86 11.33 -6.91 -11.06
C TRP A 86 10.78 -7.09 -12.47
N THR A 87 9.78 -7.95 -12.60
CA THR A 87 8.99 -8.16 -13.82
C THR A 87 7.57 -8.59 -13.44
N THR A 88 6.80 -9.12 -14.39
CA THR A 88 5.46 -9.65 -14.18
C THR A 88 5.37 -11.11 -14.60
N VAL A 89 4.52 -11.88 -13.93
CA VAL A 89 4.21 -13.26 -14.29
C VAL A 89 3.39 -13.30 -15.58
N ASN A 90 3.75 -14.17 -16.52
CA ASN A 90 3.10 -14.32 -17.82
C ASN A 90 2.46 -15.71 -17.97
N GLY A 91 1.15 -15.78 -17.80
CA GLY A 91 0.40 -17.02 -17.73
C GLY A 91 0.30 -17.55 -16.29
N VAL A 92 -0.60 -18.51 -16.07
CA VAL A 92 -0.76 -19.15 -14.76
C VAL A 92 0.41 -20.12 -14.55
N PRO A 93 1.16 -20.03 -13.44
CA PRO A 93 2.18 -21.01 -13.10
C PRO A 93 1.64 -22.44 -13.07
N ALA A 94 2.50 -23.40 -13.34
CA ALA A 94 2.13 -24.81 -13.25
C ALA A 94 3.34 -25.65 -12.87
N ALA A 95 3.13 -26.58 -11.94
CA ALA A 95 4.18 -27.48 -11.44
C ALA A 95 5.42 -26.71 -10.96
N ASN A 96 5.18 -25.58 -10.27
CA ASN A 96 6.19 -24.67 -9.74
C ASN A 96 7.06 -24.02 -10.81
N VAL A 97 6.62 -24.01 -12.08
CA VAL A 97 7.29 -23.31 -13.17
C VAL A 97 6.55 -22.00 -13.45
N VAL A 98 7.22 -20.89 -13.16
CA VAL A 98 6.72 -19.54 -13.41
C VAL A 98 7.31 -19.02 -14.70
N THR A 99 6.44 -18.61 -15.63
CA THR A 99 6.86 -17.93 -16.87
C THR A 99 6.94 -16.43 -16.65
N LEU A 100 8.04 -15.82 -17.04
CA LEU A 100 8.33 -14.40 -16.84
C LEU A 100 7.98 -13.59 -18.09
N THR A 101 7.47 -12.37 -17.89
CA THR A 101 7.24 -11.43 -19.00
C THR A 101 8.56 -10.89 -19.56
N ALA A 102 9.49 -10.52 -18.69
CA ALA A 102 10.86 -10.17 -19.05
C ALA A 102 11.82 -11.29 -18.64
N VAL A 103 12.69 -11.70 -19.55
CA VAL A 103 13.72 -12.70 -19.26
C VAL A 103 14.69 -12.22 -18.18
N LEU A 104 15.33 -13.14 -17.46
CA LEU A 104 16.32 -12.79 -16.46
C LEU A 104 17.51 -12.03 -17.09
N THR A 105 17.97 -10.99 -16.41
CA THR A 105 19.12 -10.17 -16.82
C THR A 105 20.44 -10.71 -16.25
N GLY A 106 20.36 -11.56 -15.22
CA GLY A 106 21.48 -12.31 -14.63
C GLY A 106 21.03 -13.72 -14.25
N ALA A 107 21.96 -14.55 -13.80
CA ALA A 107 21.62 -15.85 -13.24
C ALA A 107 20.98 -15.71 -11.85
N ALA A 108 20.13 -16.67 -11.50
CA ALA A 108 19.55 -16.83 -10.17
C ALA A 108 19.85 -18.26 -9.68
N ALA A 109 20.66 -18.37 -8.64
CA ALA A 109 21.01 -19.62 -7.99
C ALA A 109 19.83 -20.23 -7.22
N VAL A 110 19.96 -21.52 -6.90
CA VAL A 110 19.07 -22.21 -5.95
C VAL A 110 19.07 -21.45 -4.61
N ASP A 111 17.93 -21.47 -3.93
CA ASP A 111 17.69 -20.78 -2.65
C ASP A 111 17.67 -19.24 -2.71
N ASN A 112 17.92 -18.61 -3.87
CA ASN A 112 17.68 -17.19 -4.04
C ASN A 112 16.19 -16.87 -3.84
N TYR A 113 15.90 -15.77 -3.15
CA TYR A 113 14.53 -15.39 -2.85
C TYR A 113 13.78 -14.87 -4.06
N VAL A 114 12.50 -15.25 -4.13
CA VAL A 114 11.51 -14.75 -5.08
C VAL A 114 10.36 -14.14 -4.28
N PHE A 115 10.00 -12.92 -4.62
CA PHE A 115 8.92 -12.17 -3.97
C PHE A 115 7.81 -11.89 -4.97
N THR A 116 6.55 -11.93 -4.53
CA THR A 116 5.40 -11.60 -5.38
C THR A 116 4.43 -10.68 -4.68
N TYR A 117 3.73 -9.87 -5.47
CA TYR A 117 2.51 -9.17 -5.04
C TYR A 117 1.59 -8.85 -6.21
N THR A 118 0.28 -8.81 -5.97
CA THR A 118 -0.71 -8.54 -7.01
C THR A 118 -0.99 -7.04 -7.17
N ASN A 119 -1.34 -6.38 -6.06
CA ASN A 119 -1.87 -5.01 -6.09
C ASN A 119 -0.84 -3.99 -5.61
N LYS A 120 -0.70 -2.90 -6.37
CA LYS A 120 0.03 -1.72 -5.90
C LYS A 120 -0.77 -0.96 -4.87
N ILE A 121 -0.06 -0.34 -3.93
CA ILE A 121 -0.69 0.46 -2.90
C ILE A 121 -1.27 1.77 -3.46
N SER A 122 -2.40 2.19 -2.89
CA SER A 122 -2.90 3.55 -3.04
C SER A 122 -1.99 4.54 -2.30
N ARG A 123 -1.94 5.80 -2.75
CA ARG A 123 -1.04 6.81 -2.18
C ARG A 123 -1.29 7.01 -0.66
N PRO A 124 -0.29 6.79 0.20
CA PRO A 124 -0.40 7.10 1.62
C PRO A 124 -0.59 8.60 1.89
N LEU A 125 -1.40 8.95 2.89
CA LEU A 125 -1.43 10.30 3.47
C LEU A 125 -0.32 10.47 4.50
N LYS A 126 -0.07 9.42 5.28
CA LYS A 126 0.88 9.41 6.37
C LYS A 126 1.32 7.98 6.68
N ILE A 127 2.55 7.84 7.16
CA ILE A 127 3.08 6.59 7.72
C ILE A 127 3.08 6.73 9.24
N THR A 128 2.48 5.75 9.93
CA THR A 128 2.29 5.77 11.39
C THR A 128 3.27 4.84 12.11
N GLU A 129 3.58 3.72 11.49
CA GLU A 129 4.54 2.72 11.97
C GLU A 129 5.36 2.22 10.79
N ALA A 130 6.62 1.88 11.05
CA ALA A 130 7.51 1.28 10.07
C ALA A 130 8.45 0.29 10.78
N ARG A 131 8.74 -0.83 10.12
CA ARG A 131 9.66 -1.87 10.59
C ARG A 131 10.34 -2.55 9.41
N VAL A 132 11.57 -2.99 9.60
CA VAL A 132 12.25 -3.90 8.67
C VAL A 132 11.91 -5.31 9.07
N ARG A 133 11.42 -6.10 8.12
CA ARG A 133 11.17 -7.53 8.26
C ARG A 133 12.19 -8.29 7.44
N ASP A 134 12.95 -9.16 8.10
CA ASP A 134 13.90 -10.03 7.40
C ASP A 134 13.20 -11.23 6.72
N THR A 135 14.02 -12.14 6.19
CA THR A 135 13.54 -13.35 5.53
C THR A 135 13.05 -14.43 6.49
N ASP A 136 13.34 -14.32 7.79
CA ASP A 136 12.80 -15.17 8.86
C ASP A 136 11.53 -14.57 9.49
N ASP A 137 11.02 -13.48 8.91
CA ASP A 137 9.88 -12.68 9.38
C ASP A 137 10.07 -12.07 10.77
N VAL A 138 11.33 -11.79 11.14
CA VAL A 138 11.66 -11.05 12.37
C VAL A 138 11.63 -9.55 12.10
N ASP A 139 10.83 -8.86 12.92
CA ASP A 139 10.62 -7.41 12.79
C ASP A 139 11.62 -6.61 13.65
N THR A 140 12.25 -5.63 13.03
CA THR A 140 13.07 -4.61 13.70
C THR A 140 12.43 -3.24 13.47
N PRO A 141 12.08 -2.49 14.53
CA PRO A 141 11.40 -1.20 14.37
C PRO A 141 12.29 -0.18 13.65
N LEU A 142 11.68 0.58 12.75
CA LEU A 142 12.32 1.72 12.06
C LEU A 142 11.92 3.02 12.72
N ARG A 143 12.83 4.00 12.67
CA ARG A 143 12.55 5.34 13.15
C ARG A 143 11.92 6.18 12.03
N ILE A 144 10.73 6.71 12.28
CA ILE A 144 10.05 7.62 11.36
C ILE A 144 10.48 9.06 11.66
N VAL A 145 11.25 9.65 10.76
CA VAL A 145 11.69 11.04 10.83
C VAL A 145 10.60 11.92 10.22
N THR A 146 9.86 12.65 11.04
CA THR A 146 8.78 13.52 10.55
C THR A 146 9.31 14.83 9.96
N SER A 147 10.43 15.35 10.48
CA SER A 147 11.03 16.60 10.01
C SER A 147 11.89 16.36 8.78
N ARG A 148 11.52 16.96 7.65
CA ARG A 148 12.34 16.93 6.42
C ARG A 148 13.74 17.50 6.66
N ASN A 149 13.87 18.56 7.46
CA ASN A 149 15.17 19.19 7.72
C ASN A 149 16.09 18.28 8.52
N GLU A 150 15.55 17.52 9.47
CA GLU A 150 16.32 16.54 10.23
C GLU A 150 16.88 15.46 9.31
N PHE A 151 16.01 14.84 8.51
CA PHE A 151 16.42 13.80 7.56
C PHE A 151 17.40 14.33 6.51
N MET A 152 17.18 15.55 6.01
CA MET A 152 18.04 16.13 4.98
C MET A 152 19.40 16.61 5.51
N SER A 153 19.54 16.75 6.83
CA SER A 153 20.79 17.16 7.50
C SER A 153 21.81 16.03 7.67
N GLN A 154 21.44 14.78 7.32
CA GLN A 154 22.38 13.67 7.25
C GLN A 154 23.54 14.00 6.30
N ALA A 155 24.78 13.79 6.76
CA ALA A 155 25.99 14.20 6.04
C ALA A 155 26.28 13.35 4.79
N ASP A 156 26.12 12.02 4.90
CA ASP A 156 26.25 11.10 3.77
C ASP A 156 24.93 10.34 3.58
N LYS A 157 24.32 10.51 2.41
CA LYS A 157 23.03 9.91 2.03
C LYS A 157 23.21 8.67 1.14
N GLU A 158 24.44 8.31 0.82
CA GLU A 158 24.81 7.15 0.01
C GLU A 158 25.41 6.03 0.85
N THR A 159 25.58 6.24 2.16
CA THR A 159 26.02 5.18 3.09
C THR A 159 25.11 3.96 2.95
N THR A 160 25.70 2.81 2.62
CA THR A 160 24.99 1.54 2.46
C THR A 160 24.88 0.79 3.79
N GLY A 161 23.77 0.09 3.98
CA GLY A 161 23.51 -0.80 5.11
C GLY A 161 22.03 -1.08 5.31
N ARG A 162 21.70 -1.78 6.39
CA ARG A 162 20.30 -2.00 6.79
C ARG A 162 19.64 -0.66 7.14
N VAL A 163 18.46 -0.41 6.58
CA VAL A 163 17.70 0.83 6.79
C VAL A 163 17.36 0.98 8.27
N LEU A 164 17.52 2.20 8.81
CA LEU A 164 17.24 2.53 10.21
C LEU A 164 16.18 3.64 10.32
N ASP A 165 16.26 4.61 9.42
CA ASP A 165 15.46 5.82 9.41
C ASP A 165 14.68 5.93 8.10
N VAL A 166 13.42 6.34 8.19
CA VAL A 166 12.58 6.64 7.04
C VAL A 166 11.92 8.00 7.15
N HIS A 167 11.79 8.69 6.02
CA HIS A 167 11.06 9.95 5.92
C HIS A 167 10.08 9.89 4.76
N TYR A 168 8.81 10.19 5.03
CA TYR A 168 7.77 10.18 4.00
C TYR A 168 7.30 11.60 3.67
N ASN A 169 7.28 11.92 2.38
CA ASN A 169 6.73 13.15 1.85
C ASN A 169 5.61 12.84 0.85
N PRO A 170 4.33 13.17 1.13
CA PRO A 170 3.25 12.96 0.18
C PRO A 170 3.31 13.99 -0.97
N ASP A 171 3.21 13.50 -2.20
CA ASP A 171 3.07 14.32 -3.42
C ASP A 171 1.63 14.19 -3.97
N ILE A 172 1.29 14.83 -5.10
CA ILE A 172 -0.09 14.91 -5.61
C ILE A 172 -0.64 13.57 -6.11
N THR A 173 0.18 12.72 -6.73
CA THR A 173 -0.25 11.43 -7.31
C THR A 173 0.34 10.26 -6.55
N ASP A 174 1.65 10.28 -6.36
CA ASP A 174 2.41 9.34 -5.54
C ASP A 174 3.00 10.09 -4.33
N GLY A 175 3.61 9.39 -3.39
CA GLY A 175 4.43 9.98 -2.34
C GLY A 175 5.85 9.42 -2.37
N GLN A 176 6.79 10.14 -1.79
CA GLN A 176 8.19 9.77 -1.76
C GLN A 176 8.59 9.29 -0.38
N LEU A 177 9.04 8.05 -0.27
CA LEU A 177 9.66 7.50 0.92
C LEU A 177 11.17 7.53 0.76
N TYR A 178 11.85 8.29 1.61
CA TYR A 178 13.29 8.31 1.72
C TYR A 178 13.74 7.34 2.80
N THR A 179 14.85 6.63 2.54
CA THR A 179 15.43 5.64 3.46
C THR A 179 16.87 6.01 3.78
N TRP A 180 17.28 5.84 5.02
CA TRP A 180 18.68 5.99 5.43
C TRP A 180 19.06 4.98 6.54
N PRO A 181 20.25 4.35 6.48
CA PRO A 181 21.15 4.18 5.33
C PRO A 181 20.42 3.63 4.08
N VAL A 182 21.04 3.68 2.90
CA VAL A 182 20.47 3.03 1.70
C VAL A 182 20.74 1.54 1.73
N CYS A 183 19.82 0.74 1.17
CA CYS A 183 19.92 -0.72 1.22
C CYS A 183 21.25 -1.24 0.65
N GLY A 184 21.97 -2.03 1.46
CA GLY A 184 23.15 -2.79 1.05
C GLY A 184 22.79 -4.02 0.21
N THR A 185 23.80 -4.68 -0.36
CA THR A 185 23.61 -5.92 -1.13
C THR A 185 23.19 -7.11 -0.26
N THR A 186 23.61 -7.14 1.01
CA THR A 186 23.26 -8.19 1.97
C THR A 186 21.86 -8.04 2.54
N ASP A 187 21.30 -6.83 2.48
CA ASP A 187 20.00 -6.48 3.09
C ASP A 187 18.89 -6.38 2.04
N ILE A 188 19.15 -6.74 0.78
CA ILE A 188 18.18 -6.54 -0.32
C ILE A 188 16.94 -7.43 -0.20
N THR A 189 17.04 -8.52 0.55
CA THR A 189 15.94 -9.44 0.83
C THR A 189 15.08 -8.98 2.01
N ASP A 190 15.56 -7.99 2.79
CA ASP A 190 14.77 -7.37 3.84
C ASP A 190 13.67 -6.48 3.23
N ARG A 191 12.50 -6.50 3.85
CA ARG A 191 11.33 -5.73 3.41
C ARG A 191 10.97 -4.68 4.43
N ILE A 192 10.52 -3.52 3.99
CA ILE A 192 10.05 -2.46 4.87
C ILE A 192 8.53 -2.60 4.98
N ILE A 193 8.06 -3.01 6.16
CA ILE A 193 6.64 -3.10 6.47
C ILE A 193 6.19 -1.82 7.14
N MET A 194 5.08 -1.25 6.67
CA MET A 194 4.60 0.06 7.14
C MET A 194 3.10 0.03 7.38
N THR A 195 2.66 0.71 8.44
CA THR A 195 1.24 1.01 8.67
C THR A 195 0.95 2.39 8.13
N VAL A 196 0.21 2.45 7.01
CA VAL A 196 -0.11 3.68 6.29
C VAL A 196 -1.56 4.10 6.52
N GLN A 197 -1.78 5.41 6.56
CA GLN A 197 -3.11 5.99 6.47
C GLN A 197 -3.40 6.30 5.01
N ARG A 198 -4.48 5.75 4.46
CA ARG A 198 -4.95 6.09 3.11
C ARG A 198 -6.34 6.67 3.14
N VAL A 199 -6.68 7.41 2.09
CA VAL A 199 -8.06 7.89 1.86
C VAL A 199 -8.96 6.71 1.48
N ILE A 200 -10.24 6.83 1.80
CA ILE A 200 -11.27 5.97 1.21
C ILE A 200 -11.27 6.21 -0.31
N GLU A 201 -11.27 5.13 -1.08
CA GLU A 201 -11.31 5.17 -2.53
C GLU A 201 -12.64 5.72 -3.05
N ASP A 202 -12.61 6.34 -4.23
CA ASP A 202 -13.82 6.79 -4.90
C ASP A 202 -14.52 5.64 -5.64
N PHE A 203 -15.78 5.87 -6.00
CA PHE A 203 -16.53 4.93 -6.82
C PHE A 203 -16.25 5.26 -8.30
N ASP A 204 -15.18 4.71 -8.85
CA ASP A 204 -14.75 4.98 -10.23
C ASP A 204 -15.17 3.88 -11.23
N ALA A 205 -15.55 2.68 -10.76
CA ALA A 205 -16.25 1.68 -11.56
C ALA A 205 -17.50 1.09 -10.88
N SER A 206 -18.42 0.58 -11.70
CA SER A 206 -19.70 0.00 -11.25
C SER A 206 -19.55 -1.27 -10.40
N THR A 207 -18.34 -1.84 -10.33
CA THR A 207 -18.00 -3.04 -9.56
C THR A 207 -17.25 -2.75 -8.27
N ASN A 208 -16.83 -1.50 -8.01
CA ASN A 208 -16.12 -1.18 -6.77
C ASN A 208 -17.05 -1.28 -5.57
N ASN A 209 -16.66 -2.12 -4.61
CA ASN A 209 -17.29 -2.14 -3.30
C ASN A 209 -16.86 -0.91 -2.51
N PHE A 210 -17.76 -0.42 -1.65
CA PHE A 210 -17.38 0.61 -0.70
C PHE A 210 -16.34 0.06 0.29
N ASP A 211 -15.22 0.75 0.35
CA ASP A 211 -14.02 0.35 1.10
C ASP A 211 -14.00 0.92 2.54
N GLY A 212 -15.02 1.70 2.92
CA GLY A 212 -15.18 2.14 4.31
C GLY A 212 -16.01 1.16 5.17
N PRO A 213 -16.16 1.45 6.47
CA PRO A 213 -16.91 0.59 7.38
C PRO A 213 -18.40 0.53 7.01
N PRO A 214 -19.07 -0.62 7.22
CA PRO A 214 -20.47 -0.82 6.84
C PRO A 214 -21.43 0.17 7.51
N GLU A 215 -21.06 0.74 8.66
CA GLU A 215 -21.81 1.78 9.36
C GLU A 215 -21.94 3.07 8.54
N ALA A 216 -20.94 3.40 7.72
CA ALA A 216 -20.95 4.58 6.88
C ALA A 216 -21.93 4.43 5.70
N LEU A 217 -22.20 3.21 5.25
CA LEU A 217 -23.02 2.94 4.06
C LEU A 217 -24.43 3.54 4.18
N ARG A 218 -25.08 3.42 5.34
CA ARG A 218 -26.40 4.03 5.55
C ARG A 218 -26.32 5.55 5.53
N ALA A 219 -25.28 6.15 6.11
CA ALA A 219 -25.10 7.59 6.04
C ALA A 219 -24.93 8.03 4.58
N LEU A 220 -24.14 7.30 3.80
CA LEU A 220 -23.90 7.61 2.39
C LEU A 220 -25.17 7.56 1.55
N VAL A 221 -25.97 6.50 1.70
CA VAL A 221 -27.24 6.33 0.96
C VAL A 221 -28.21 7.48 1.24
N TRP A 222 -28.43 7.82 2.52
CA TRP A 222 -29.36 8.89 2.87
C TRP A 222 -28.81 10.28 2.55
N GLY A 223 -27.50 10.50 2.70
CA GLY A 223 -26.84 11.75 2.32
C GLY A 223 -26.94 12.00 0.81
N LEU A 224 -26.64 10.99 -0.01
CA LEU A 224 -26.76 11.09 -1.46
C LEU A 224 -28.22 11.35 -1.87
N ALA A 225 -29.18 10.65 -1.26
CA ALA A 225 -30.60 10.85 -1.53
C ALA A 225 -31.07 12.28 -1.21
N ALA A 226 -30.49 12.92 -0.20
CA ALA A 226 -30.78 14.32 0.13
C ALA A 226 -30.16 15.29 -0.89
N GLU A 227 -28.98 14.99 -1.42
CA GLU A 227 -28.26 15.82 -2.40
C GLU A 227 -28.93 15.77 -3.80
N ILE A 228 -29.29 14.57 -4.28
CA ILE A 228 -29.90 14.39 -5.62
C ILE A 228 -31.42 14.58 -5.61
N GLY A 229 -32.08 14.43 -4.46
CA GLY A 229 -33.55 14.49 -4.35
C GLY A 229 -34.20 15.71 -5.03
N PRO A 230 -33.69 16.94 -4.83
CA PRO A 230 -34.19 18.14 -5.49
C PRO A 230 -34.15 18.08 -7.02
N GLU A 231 -33.12 17.45 -7.61
CA GLU A 231 -32.98 17.31 -9.07
C GLU A 231 -34.06 16.40 -9.68
N TYR A 232 -34.52 15.41 -8.91
CA TYR A 232 -35.59 14.50 -9.30
C TYR A 232 -37.00 15.00 -8.91
N GLY A 233 -37.14 16.29 -8.57
CA GLY A 233 -38.42 16.91 -8.24
C GLY A 233 -38.98 16.49 -6.88
N VAL A 234 -38.14 15.96 -5.98
CA VAL A 234 -38.53 15.73 -4.59
C VAL A 234 -38.44 17.06 -3.84
N ASP A 235 -39.59 17.54 -3.39
CA ASP A 235 -39.65 18.75 -2.57
C ASP A 235 -38.96 18.52 -1.22
N VAL A 236 -37.91 19.29 -0.96
CA VAL A 236 -37.12 19.26 0.28
C VAL A 236 -37.92 19.67 1.52
N VAL A 237 -39.03 20.40 1.33
CA VAL A 237 -39.80 20.99 2.42
C VAL A 237 -41.08 20.21 2.75
N SER A 238 -41.44 19.19 1.95
CA SER A 238 -42.70 18.46 2.16
C SER A 238 -42.62 16.94 1.94
N GLY A 239 -43.36 16.20 2.76
CA GLY A 239 -43.57 14.76 2.61
C GLY A 239 -42.28 13.93 2.66
N LYS A 240 -41.90 13.36 1.51
CA LYS A 240 -40.77 12.41 1.40
C LYS A 240 -39.41 13.10 1.54
N GLY A 241 -39.26 14.36 1.12
CA GLY A 241 -38.00 15.09 1.21
C GLY A 241 -37.58 15.38 2.65
N THR A 242 -38.53 15.70 3.53
CA THR A 242 -38.28 15.89 4.96
C THR A 242 -37.83 14.59 5.65
N ILE A 243 -38.36 13.44 5.27
CA ILE A 243 -37.94 12.13 5.82
C ILE A 243 -36.49 11.83 5.40
N VAL A 244 -36.14 12.13 4.16
CA VAL A 244 -34.79 11.93 3.63
C VAL A 244 -33.79 12.83 4.36
N SER A 245 -34.08 14.12 4.53
CA SER A 245 -33.18 15.05 5.22
C SER A 245 -33.00 14.71 6.71
N VAL A 246 -34.07 14.36 7.41
CA VAL A 246 -34.00 13.94 8.83
C VAL A 246 -33.21 12.64 8.99
N ASN A 247 -33.39 11.66 8.10
CA ASN A 247 -32.61 10.43 8.15
C ASN A 247 -31.15 10.67 7.78
N ALA A 248 -30.86 11.52 6.78
CA ALA A 248 -29.50 11.90 6.42
C ALA A 248 -28.75 12.50 7.62
N GLU A 249 -29.36 13.46 8.31
CA GLU A 249 -28.78 14.07 9.50
C GLU A 249 -28.61 13.06 10.64
N LYS A 250 -29.59 12.19 10.88
CA LYS A 250 -29.52 11.15 11.91
C LYS A 250 -28.34 10.19 11.68
N TYR A 251 -28.18 9.69 10.46
CA TYR A 251 -27.12 8.73 10.14
C TYR A 251 -25.74 9.40 10.07
N TYR A 252 -25.66 10.64 9.58
CA TYR A 252 -24.43 11.45 9.64
C TYR A 252 -23.97 11.67 11.08
N ASN A 253 -24.88 12.08 11.98
CA ASN A 253 -24.55 12.27 13.40
C ASN A 253 -24.16 10.97 14.10
N ARG A 254 -24.75 9.83 13.71
CA ARG A 254 -24.35 8.51 14.22
C ARG A 254 -22.93 8.16 13.77
N LEU A 255 -22.60 8.39 12.49
CA LEU A 255 -21.27 8.15 11.95
C LEU A 255 -20.22 9.03 12.65
N LYS A 256 -20.52 10.33 12.82
CA LYS A 256 -19.65 11.26 13.52
C LYS A 256 -19.36 10.85 14.97
N ARG A 257 -20.37 10.32 15.68
CA ARG A 257 -20.18 9.80 17.04
C ARG A 257 -19.31 8.55 17.05
N TYR A 258 -19.48 7.67 16.09
CA TYR A 258 -18.67 6.46 15.95
C TYR A 258 -17.19 6.83 15.80
N TYR A 259 -16.83 7.66 14.82
CA TYR A 259 -15.42 8.05 14.62
C TYR A 259 -14.81 8.81 15.81
N ARG A 260 -15.59 9.62 16.53
CA ARG A 260 -15.11 10.27 17.77
C ARG A 260 -14.75 9.30 18.88
N GLN A 261 -15.34 8.12 18.94
CA GLN A 261 -15.06 7.12 19.97
C GLN A 261 -13.77 6.34 19.70
N TYR A 262 -13.35 6.25 18.43
CA TYR A 262 -12.18 5.48 17.99
C TYR A 262 -10.94 6.34 17.70
N ASP A 263 -11.01 7.66 17.89
CA ASP A 263 -9.84 8.54 17.83
C ASP A 263 -9.08 8.49 19.18
N PRO A 264 -7.87 7.92 19.25
CA PRO A 264 -7.10 7.85 20.50
C PRO A 264 -6.55 9.21 20.96
N VAL A 265 -6.77 10.33 20.24
CA VAL A 265 -6.19 11.65 20.54
C VAL A 265 -7.25 12.71 20.88
N GLN A 266 -8.20 12.39 21.76
CA GLN A 266 -8.99 13.40 22.47
C GLN A 266 -9.03 13.11 23.98
N ILE A 267 -7.87 12.99 24.63
CA ILE A 267 -7.79 13.46 26.03
C ILE A 267 -7.81 14.99 25.94
N ARG A 268 -8.99 15.59 26.11
CA ARG A 268 -9.09 16.99 26.51
C ARG A 268 -9.18 17.03 28.04
N PRO A 269 -8.57 18.03 28.70
CA PRO A 269 -8.72 18.24 30.14
C PRO A 269 -10.17 18.45 30.56
#